data_AF-A0A448D9Z5-F1
#
_entry.id   AF-A0A448D9Z5-F1
#
_cell.length_a   1.000
_cell.length_b   1.000
_cell.length_c   1.000
_cell.angle_alpha   90.00
_cell.angle_beta   90.00
_cell.angle_gamma   90.00
#
_symmetry.space_group_name_H-M   'P 1'
#
loop_
_entity.id
_entity.type
_entity.pdbx_description
1 polymer ?
#
loop_
_entity_poly.entity_id
_entity_poly.type
_entity_poly.pdbx_seq_one_letter_code
_entity_poly.pdbx_strand_id
1 'polypeptide(L)' 'MLYSSNKDYDQYIKKLVASGNWFYIPKGRRKHAALRHINGGICAIPCSPGSRFVGLHNFRRQIRNTERKFS' A
#
# COMPACT_ATOMS: atom_id res chain seq x y z
N MET A 1 -14.97 -1.75 1.93
CA MET A 1 -13.83 -2.21 2.76
C MET A 1 -12.98 -1.00 3.15
N LEU A 2 -12.54 -0.94 4.41
CA LEU A 2 -11.60 0.07 4.91
C LEU A 2 -10.21 -0.56 4.99
N TYR A 3 -9.24 -0.02 4.25
CA TYR A 3 -7.88 -0.59 4.17
C TYR A 3 -6.89 0.10 5.11
N SER A 4 -7.19 1.35 5.49
CA SER A 4 -6.42 2.16 6.44
C SER A 4 -7.34 3.14 7.16
N SER A 5 -7.02 3.50 8.41
CA SER A 5 -7.70 4.59 9.13
C SER A 5 -7.33 5.98 8.61
N ASN A 6 -6.23 6.10 7.86
CA ASN A 6 -5.87 7.33 7.18
C ASN A 6 -6.55 7.36 5.79
N LYS A 7 -7.39 8.38 5.57
CA LYS A 7 -8.20 8.56 4.36
C LYS A 7 -7.36 8.60 3.07
N ASP A 8 -6.19 9.23 3.09
CA ASP A 8 -5.35 9.35 1.89
C ASP A 8 -4.74 8.01 1.48
N TYR A 9 -4.31 7.21 2.46
CA TYR A 9 -3.86 5.85 2.22
C TYR A 9 -5.01 4.96 1.78
N ASP A 10 -6.17 5.04 2.45
CA ASP A 10 -7.34 4.24 2.12
C ASP A 10 -7.81 4.48 0.68
N GLN A 11 -7.92 5.74 0.26
CA GLN A 11 -8.28 6.09 -1.11
C GLN A 11 -7.25 5.60 -2.13
N TYR A 12 -5.95 5.74 -1.82
CA TYR A 12 -4.91 5.28 -2.73
C TYR A 12 -4.88 3.75 -2.86
N ILE A 13 -4.99 3.03 -1.73
CA ILE A 13 -5.05 1.57 -1.71
C ILE A 13 -6.28 1.07 -2.46
N LYS A 14 -7.45 1.70 -2.29
CA LYS A 14 -8.67 1.37 -3.04
C LYS A 14 -8.44 1.42 -4.56
N LYS A 15 -7.75 2.45 -5.05
CA LYS A 15 -7.42 2.58 -6.48
C LYS A 15 -6.49 1.46 -6.96
N LEU A 16 -5.48 1.10 -6.17
CA LEU A 16 -4.54 0.02 -6.51
C LEU A 16 -5.22 -1.35 -6.53
N VAL A 17 -6.08 -1.64 -5.54
CA VAL A 17 -6.83 -2.90 -5.52
C VAL A 17 -7.84 -2.95 -6.68
N ALA A 18 -8.51 -1.83 -6.97
CA ALA A 18 -9.46 -1.74 -8.08
C ALA A 18 -8.81 -1.89 -9.47
N SER A 19 -7.50 -1.66 -9.61
CA SER A 19 -6.80 -1.91 -10.89
C SER A 19 -6.58 -3.39 -11.17
N GLY A 20 -6.80 -4.28 -10.20
CA GLY A 20 -6.58 -5.73 -10.33
C GLY A 20 -5.11 -6.17 -10.22
N ASN A 21 -4.16 -5.22 -10.23
CA ASN A 21 -2.73 -5.52 -10.16
C ASN A 21 -2.22 -5.71 -8.73
N TRP A 22 -3.02 -5.35 -7.72
CA TRP A 22 -2.62 -5.36 -6.33
C TRP A 22 -3.63 -6.06 -5.42
N PHE A 23 -3.12 -6.95 -4.57
CA PHE A 23 -3.89 -7.67 -3.57
C PHE A 23 -3.61 -7.13 -2.17
N TYR A 24 -4.67 -6.81 -1.42
CA TYR A 24 -4.55 -6.40 -0.04
C TYR A 24 -4.33 -7.60 0.89
N ILE A 25 -3.26 -7.52 1.68
CA ILE A 25 -2.93 -8.47 2.73
C ILE A 25 -3.25 -7.80 4.07
N PRO A 26 -4.29 -8.26 4.80
CA PRO A 26 -4.61 -7.72 6.11
C PRO A 26 -3.47 -7.97 7.09
N LYS A 27 -3.34 -7.05 8.05
CA LYS A 27 -2.30 -7.10 9.10
C LYS A 27 -2.27 -8.45 9.82
N GLY A 28 -3.42 -8.98 10.22
CA GLY A 28 -3.50 -10.19 11.05
C GLY A 28 -2.62 -10.04 12.30
N ARG A 29 -1.71 -11.01 12.53
CA ARG A 29 -0.71 -10.97 13.60
C ARG A 29 0.54 -10.11 13.29
N ARG A 30 0.69 -9.58 12.07
CA ARG A 30 1.86 -8.79 11.66
C ARG A 30 1.80 -7.38 12.25
N LYS A 31 2.90 -6.64 12.18
CA LYS A 31 2.94 -5.23 12.59
C LYS A 31 2.15 -4.31 11.64
N HIS A 32 2.14 -4.63 10.35
CA HIS A 32 1.53 -3.82 9.28
C HIS A 32 0.68 -4.69 8.34
N ALA A 33 -0.37 -4.09 7.78
CA ALA A 33 -0.99 -4.61 6.56
C ALA A 33 -0.05 -4.41 5.37
N ALA A 34 -0.29 -5.07 4.24
CA ALA A 34 0.56 -4.94 3.07
C ALA A 34 -0.24 -5.01 1.76
N LEU A 35 0.38 -4.57 0.67
CA LEU A 35 -0.05 -4.83 -0.69
C LEU A 35 0.92 -5.79 -1.36
N ARG A 36 0.39 -6.76 -2.10
CA ARG A 36 1.17 -7.66 -2.96
C ARG A 36 0.81 -7.39 -4.41
N HIS A 37 1.81 -7.15 -5.25
CA HIS A 37 1.59 -6.99 -6.68
C HIS A 37 1.42 -8.36 -7.35
N ILE A 38 0.63 -8.42 -8.43
CA ILE A 38 0.28 -9.66 -9.14
C ILE A 38 1.50 -10.44 -9.61
N ASN A 39 2.50 -9.73 -10.13
CA ASN A 39 3.75 -10.31 -10.63
C ASN A 39 4.79 -10.55 -9.52
N GLY A 40 4.42 -10.35 -8.25
CA GLY A 40 5.32 -10.45 -7.10
C GLY A 40 5.73 -9.09 -6.53
N GLY A 41 6.38 -9.11 -5.36
CA GLY A 41 6.69 -7.91 -4.59
C GLY A 41 5.65 -7.59 -3.53
N ILE A 42 6.13 -7.16 -2.36
CA ILE A 42 5.29 -6.84 -1.20
C ILE A 42 5.66 -5.43 -0.70
N CYS A 43 4.65 -4.59 -0.52
CA CYS A 43 4.79 -3.25 0.04
C CYS A 43 4.01 -3.17 1.35
N ALA A 44 4.70 -3.00 2.47
CA ALA A 44 4.05 -2.79 3.76
C ALA A 44 3.32 -1.43 3.77
N ILE A 45 2.08 -1.43 4.25
CA ILE A 45 1.30 -0.21 4.44
C ILE A 45 1.75 0.40 5.78
N PRO A 46 2.41 1.57 5.77
CA PRO A 46 2.90 2.17 6.99
C PRO A 46 1.73 2.56 7.89
N CYS A 47 1.83 2.25 9.19
CA CYS A 47 0.80 2.59 10.19
C CYS A 47 0.91 4.03 10.72
N SER A 48 1.87 4.83 10.27
CA SER A 48 2.30 5.99 11.05
C SER A 48 1.38 7.22 10.96
N PRO A 49 0.99 7.79 12.11
CA PRO A 49 0.40 9.12 12.28
C PRO A 49 1.45 10.20 12.63
N GLY A 50 2.68 10.08 12.12
CA GLY A 50 3.75 11.09 12.30
C GLY A 50 4.13 11.70 10.95
N SER A 51 3.90 13.02 10.79
CA SER A 51 4.13 13.80 9.55
C SER A 51 3.45 13.22 8.29
N ARG A 52 2.18 13.60 8.08
CA ARG A 52 1.25 13.00 7.08
C ARG A 52 1.75 12.97 5.63
N PHE A 53 2.63 13.89 5.21
CA PHE A 53 3.01 14.03 3.81
C PHE A 53 4.13 13.09 3.36
N VAL A 54 5.17 12.94 4.18
CA VAL A 54 6.38 12.18 3.79
C VAL A 54 6.09 10.68 3.70
N GLY A 55 5.26 10.15 4.62
CA GLY A 55 4.90 8.75 4.63
C GLY A 55 4.16 8.32 3.35
N LEU A 56 3.16 9.10 2.92
CA LEU A 56 2.38 8.78 1.72
C LEU A 56 3.23 8.92 0.46
N HIS A 57 4.11 9.93 0.40
CA HIS A 57 5.04 10.11 -0.70
C HIS A 57 5.99 8.90 -0.83
N ASN A 58 6.58 8.46 0.28
CA ASN A 58 7.44 7.29 0.30
C ASN A 58 6.69 6.02 -0.08
N PHE A 59 5.45 5.85 0.40
CA PHE A 59 4.61 4.72 0.03
C PHE A 59 4.31 4.69 -1.47
N ARG A 60 3.89 5.82 -2.07
CA ARG A 60 3.69 5.96 -3.52
C ARG A 60 4.98 5.67 -4.30
N ARG A 61 6.14 6.10 -3.78
CA ARG A 61 7.44 5.79 -4.40
C ARG A 61 7.71 4.28 -4.37
N GLN A 62 7.44 3.60 -3.26
CA GLN A 62 7.63 2.15 -3.15
C GLN A 62 6.73 1.37 -4.11
N ILE A 63 5.46 1.76 -4.23
CA ILE A 63 4.51 1.17 -5.20
C ILE A 63 5.04 1.33 -6.63
N ARG A 64 5.40 2.54 -7.06
CA ARG A 64 5.95 2.79 -8.41
C ARG A 64 7.23 2.02 -8.69
N ASN A 65 8.13 1.91 -7.72
CA ASN A 65 9.36 1.13 -7.89
C ASN A 65 9.06 -0.36 -8.04
N THR A 66 8.05 -0.86 -7.34
CA THR A 66 7.60 -2.25 -7.47
C THR A 66 6.98 -2.47 -8.84
N GLU A 67 6.08 -1.58 -9.29
CA GLU A 67 5.50 -1.65 -10.64
C GLU A 67 6.60 -1.66 -11.71
N ARG A 68 7.59 -0.77 -11.62
CA ARG A 68 8.73 -0.74 -12.55
C ARG A 68 9.58 -2.01 -12.54
N LYS A 69 9.70 -2.66 -11.39
CA LYS A 69 10.47 -3.91 -11.26
C LYS A 69 9.77 -5.08 -11.95
N PHE A 70 8.44 -5.05 -12.02
CA PHE A 70 7.61 -6.14 -12.51
C PHE A 70 6.75 -5.76 -13.72
N SER A 71 7.16 -4.71 -14.44
CA SER A 71 6.59 -4.24 -15.71
C SER A 71 7.43 -4.73 -16.89
#